data_AF-U6LAM4-F1
#
_entry.id   AF-U6LAM4-F1
#
_cell.length_a   1.000
_cell.length_b   1.000
_cell.length_c   1.000
_cell.angle_alpha   90.00
_cell.angle_beta   90.00
_cell.angle_gamma   90.00
#
_symmetry.space_group_name_H-M   'P 1'
#
loop_
_entity.id
_entity.type
_entity.pdbx_description
1 polymer ?
#
loop_
_entity_poly.entity_id
_entity_poly.type
_entity_poly.pdbx_seq_one_letter_code
_entity_poly.pdbx_strand_id
1 'polypeptide(L)'
;MDSRSYAYLSVKLARNGKLPVHINDVATDTDLVSSLGKIVGDEQPQTDTSCEALIKTKKELLSAKSVYHYVLESQNEPDYRQLLQTSLDKGLKAFTTKAYPKTDSEWQQVWENADFANLAYLLSSNSTTVGCVVGKCTKEESAPDRQPAGEAQRTVEMSLLICDLDPPATRDKAPFDEDYFTGLIARTAQLADMTADDLKAPTNDGTAAAAVPTIMLAGFVAMLTAVAA
;
A
#
# COMPACT_ATOMS: atom_id res chain seq x y z
N MET A 1 9.03 -16.87 -1.43
CA MET A 1 8.78 -15.41 -1.36
C MET A 1 8.28 -15.16 0.05
N ASP A 2 8.93 -14.30 0.83
CA ASP A 2 8.47 -14.05 2.20
C ASP A 2 7.15 -13.25 2.22
N SER A 3 6.45 -13.26 3.36
CA SER A 3 5.15 -12.62 3.52
C SER A 3 5.16 -11.12 3.21
N ARG A 4 6.30 -10.44 3.44
CA ARG A 4 6.47 -9.01 3.16
C ARG A 4 6.59 -8.76 1.66
N SER A 5 7.37 -9.57 0.96
CA SER A 5 7.50 -9.54 -0.50
C SER A 5 6.15 -9.80 -1.17
N TYR A 6 5.34 -10.71 -0.61
CA TYR A 6 3.97 -10.98 -1.10
C TYR A 6 3.00 -9.81 -0.86
N ALA A 7 3.11 -9.11 0.27
CA ALA A 7 2.35 -7.89 0.54
C ALA A 7 2.70 -6.78 -0.48
N TYR A 8 3.99 -6.53 -0.73
CA TYR A 8 4.43 -5.52 -1.70
C TYR A 8 3.98 -5.83 -3.13
N LEU A 9 4.09 -7.10 -3.56
CA LEU A 9 3.56 -7.50 -4.86
C LEU A 9 2.06 -7.22 -4.95
N SER A 10 1.30 -7.58 -3.91
CA SER A 10 -0.15 -7.36 -3.87
C SER A 10 -0.51 -5.87 -3.95
N VAL A 11 0.25 -4.98 -3.29
CA VAL A 11 0.08 -3.52 -3.40
C VAL A 11 0.35 -3.04 -4.82
N LYS A 12 1.43 -3.50 -5.45
CA LYS A 12 1.74 -3.16 -6.85
C LYS A 12 0.63 -3.62 -7.79
N LEU A 13 0.09 -4.83 -7.59
CA LEU A 13 -1.01 -5.35 -8.40
C LEU A 13 -2.31 -4.57 -8.17
N ALA A 14 -2.61 -4.20 -6.93
CA ALA A 14 -3.74 -3.34 -6.63
C ALA A 14 -3.66 -2.02 -7.41
N ARG A 15 -2.46 -1.43 -7.47
CA ARG A 15 -2.17 -0.16 -8.14
C ARG A 15 -2.10 -0.26 -9.66
N ASN A 16 -1.42 -1.24 -10.24
CA ASN A 16 -1.10 -1.26 -11.69
C ASN A 16 -1.52 -2.56 -12.41
N GLY A 17 -1.91 -3.61 -11.68
CA GLY A 17 -2.18 -4.93 -12.25
C GLY A 17 -3.37 -4.93 -13.21
N LYS A 18 -3.12 -5.37 -14.46
CA LYS A 18 -4.10 -5.46 -15.56
C LYS A 18 -4.91 -4.17 -15.78
N LEU A 19 -4.28 -3.01 -15.61
CA LEU A 19 -4.90 -1.72 -15.91
C LEU A 19 -4.47 -1.22 -17.29
N PRO A 20 -5.37 -0.54 -18.03
CA PRO A 20 -5.02 0.06 -19.32
C PRO A 20 -4.06 1.26 -19.18
N VAL A 21 -4.05 1.88 -17.99
CA VAL A 21 -3.21 3.03 -17.65
C VAL A 21 -2.51 2.72 -16.34
N HIS A 22 -1.19 2.91 -16.31
CA HIS A 22 -0.36 2.68 -15.14
C HIS A 22 -0.04 4.01 -14.47
N ILE A 23 -0.13 4.03 -13.14
CA ILE A 23 0.43 5.09 -12.31
C ILE A 23 1.86 4.74 -11.94
N ASN A 24 2.55 5.67 -11.27
CA ASN A 24 3.93 5.45 -10.84
C ASN A 24 4.05 4.14 -10.06
N ASP A 25 5.03 3.34 -10.50
CA ASP A 25 5.49 2.19 -9.73
C ASP A 25 6.07 2.68 -8.41
N VAL A 26 5.87 1.85 -7.37
CA VAL A 26 6.36 2.16 -6.02
C VAL A 26 7.54 1.26 -5.67
N ALA A 27 8.67 1.88 -5.31
CA ALA A 27 9.82 1.20 -4.72
C ALA A 27 9.59 0.97 -3.22
N THR A 28 10.18 -0.08 -2.66
CA THR A 28 10.12 -0.29 -1.21
C THR A 28 11.02 0.72 -0.50
N ASP A 29 10.47 1.40 0.52
CA ASP A 29 11.19 2.35 1.36
C ASP A 29 11.36 1.80 2.78
N THR A 30 12.61 1.64 3.21
CA THR A 30 12.95 1.10 4.52
C THR A 30 12.70 2.08 5.66
N ASP A 31 12.74 3.38 5.41
CA ASP A 31 12.51 4.41 6.40
C ASP A 31 11.01 4.53 6.71
N LEU A 32 10.15 4.40 5.69
CA LEU A 32 8.71 4.22 5.88
C LEU A 32 8.41 2.94 6.68
N VAL A 33 9.04 1.81 6.33
CA VAL A 33 8.87 0.54 7.09
C VAL A 33 9.29 0.71 8.56
N SER A 34 10.43 1.36 8.82
CA SER A 34 10.91 1.60 10.19
C SER A 34 9.95 2.50 10.96
N SER A 35 9.48 3.58 10.33
CA SER A 35 8.55 4.54 10.93
C SER A 35 7.20 3.91 11.27
N LEU A 36 6.67 3.08 10.37
CA LEU A 36 5.46 2.30 10.63
C LEU A 36 5.67 1.23 11.70
N GLY A 37 6.85 0.60 11.72
CA GLY A 37 7.27 -0.36 12.76
C GLY A 37 7.14 0.22 14.17
N LYS A 38 7.54 1.48 14.37
CA LYS A 38 7.40 2.20 15.65
C LYS A 38 5.94 2.48 16.03
N ILE A 39 5.01 2.49 15.08
CA ILE A 39 3.58 2.67 15.36
C ILE A 39 2.97 1.35 15.87
N VAL A 40 3.39 0.21 15.30
CA VAL A 40 2.86 -1.11 15.66
C VAL A 40 3.56 -1.75 16.86
N GLY A 41 4.84 -1.44 17.08
CA GLY A 41 5.61 -1.98 18.18
C GLY A 41 5.50 -1.11 19.44
N ASP A 42 4.62 -1.51 20.36
CA ASP A 42 4.81 -1.19 21.78
C ASP A 42 5.51 -2.40 22.42
N GLU A 43 6.76 -2.25 22.87
CA GLU A 43 7.57 -3.33 23.46
C GLU A 43 7.06 -3.79 24.84
N GLN A 44 5.99 -3.19 25.37
CA GLN A 44 5.43 -3.53 26.67
C GLN A 44 4.13 -4.31 26.53
N PRO A 45 4.02 -5.51 27.14
CA PRO A 45 2.76 -6.22 27.24
C PRO A 45 1.71 -5.32 27.90
N GLN A 46 0.65 -4.99 27.17
CA GLN A 46 -0.50 -4.29 27.75
C GLN A 46 -1.37 -5.32 28.44
N THR A 47 -1.20 -5.47 29.75
CA THR A 47 -1.84 -6.53 30.55
C THR A 47 -3.36 -6.39 30.66
N ASP A 48 -3.92 -5.20 30.38
CA ASP A 48 -5.32 -4.87 30.68
C ASP A 48 -6.17 -4.49 29.45
N THR A 49 -5.63 -4.58 28.23
CA THR A 49 -6.34 -4.14 27.01
C THR A 49 -6.53 -5.30 26.03
N SER A 50 -7.77 -5.52 25.58
CA SER A 50 -8.07 -6.55 24.56
C SER A 50 -7.46 -6.18 23.20
N CYS A 51 -7.24 -7.17 22.34
CA CYS A 51 -6.76 -6.91 20.98
C CYS A 51 -7.69 -5.99 20.20
N GLU A 52 -9.01 -6.13 20.36
CA GLU A 52 -9.99 -5.25 19.75
C GLU A 52 -9.78 -3.77 20.16
N ALA A 53 -9.62 -3.49 21.46
CA ALA A 53 -9.42 -2.14 21.97
C ALA A 53 -8.07 -1.54 21.52
N LEU A 54 -7.00 -2.36 21.50
CA LEU A 54 -5.68 -1.93 21.02
C LEU A 54 -5.73 -1.60 19.53
N ILE A 55 -6.29 -2.49 18.71
CA ILE A 55 -6.40 -2.31 17.26
C ILE A 55 -7.26 -1.10 16.93
N LYS A 56 -8.37 -0.88 17.66
CA LYS A 56 -9.18 0.33 17.50
C LYS A 56 -8.37 1.61 17.73
N THR A 57 -7.60 1.66 18.81
CA THR A 57 -6.74 2.81 19.14
C THR A 57 -5.69 3.05 18.04
N LYS A 58 -5.04 1.98 17.55
CA LYS A 58 -4.06 2.08 16.46
C LYS A 58 -4.71 2.52 15.15
N LYS A 59 -5.92 2.06 14.85
CA LYS A 59 -6.70 2.45 13.67
C LYS A 59 -6.99 3.96 13.63
N GLU A 60 -7.40 4.52 14.77
CA GLU A 60 -7.66 5.96 14.92
C GLU A 60 -6.38 6.78 14.68
N LEU A 61 -5.25 6.34 15.26
CA LEU A 61 -3.94 6.97 15.04
C LEU A 61 -3.51 6.92 13.57
N LEU A 62 -3.68 5.78 12.90
CA LEU A 62 -3.32 5.61 11.48
C LEU A 62 -4.20 6.45 10.55
N SER A 63 -5.49 6.54 10.87
CA SER A 63 -6.43 7.41 10.15
C SER A 63 -6.03 8.87 10.27
N ALA A 64 -5.62 9.32 11.46
CA ALA A 64 -5.11 10.67 11.70
C ALA A 64 -3.76 10.94 11.00
N LYS A 65 -2.96 9.90 10.75
CA LYS A 65 -1.71 9.96 10.00
C LYS A 65 -1.89 9.84 8.49
N SER A 66 -3.11 9.67 8.00
CA SER A 66 -3.38 9.53 6.56
C SER A 66 -2.70 8.32 5.92
N VAL A 67 -2.70 7.18 6.63
CA VAL A 67 -2.04 5.94 6.19
C VAL A 67 -3.08 4.86 5.89
N TYR A 68 -2.88 4.09 4.82
CA TYR A 68 -3.71 2.93 4.52
C TYR A 68 -3.54 1.86 5.59
N HIS A 69 -4.65 1.30 6.06
CA HIS A 69 -4.64 0.21 7.01
C HIS A 69 -5.77 -0.80 6.79
N TYR A 70 -5.57 -2.04 7.24
CA TYR A 70 -6.60 -3.09 7.19
C TYR A 70 -6.47 -4.03 8.39
N VAL A 71 -7.59 -4.27 9.08
CA VAL A 71 -7.67 -5.17 10.24
C VAL A 71 -8.08 -6.58 9.80
N LEU A 72 -7.40 -7.58 10.33
CA LEU A 72 -7.71 -8.99 10.10
C LEU A 72 -8.04 -9.69 11.41
N GLU A 73 -9.16 -10.41 11.41
CA GLU A 73 -9.60 -11.26 12.51
C GLU A 73 -9.20 -12.72 12.18
N SER A 74 -7.95 -13.14 12.45
CA SER A 74 -7.51 -14.52 12.13
C SER A 74 -6.09 -14.88 12.63
N GLN A 75 -5.91 -16.17 12.97
CA GLN A 75 -4.65 -16.80 13.36
C GLN A 75 -3.75 -17.24 12.19
N ASN A 76 -4.25 -17.18 10.94
CA ASN A 76 -3.55 -17.66 9.75
C ASN A 76 -2.79 -16.55 9.01
N GLU A 77 -1.88 -16.96 8.13
CA GLU A 77 -1.14 -16.06 7.26
C GLU A 77 -2.12 -15.27 6.35
N PRO A 78 -2.02 -13.93 6.31
CA PRO A 78 -2.96 -13.09 5.58
C PRO A 78 -2.85 -13.25 4.05
N ASP A 79 -3.98 -13.44 3.38
CA ASP A 79 -4.07 -13.29 1.93
C ASP A 79 -4.16 -11.81 1.53
N TYR A 80 -3.00 -11.18 1.30
CA TYR A 80 -2.92 -9.77 0.92
C TYR A 80 -3.67 -9.42 -0.36
N ARG A 81 -3.83 -10.35 -1.31
CA ARG A 81 -4.55 -10.09 -2.55
C ARG A 81 -6.04 -9.98 -2.27
N GLN A 82 -6.59 -10.92 -1.50
CA GLN A 82 -8.00 -10.88 -1.12
C GLN A 82 -8.33 -9.65 -0.24
N LEU A 83 -7.42 -9.27 0.65
CA LEU A 83 -7.57 -8.10 1.50
C LEU A 83 -7.62 -6.81 0.68
N LEU A 84 -6.65 -6.62 -0.22
CA LEU A 84 -6.59 -5.45 -1.08
C LEU A 84 -7.74 -5.42 -2.10
N GLN A 85 -8.16 -6.58 -2.61
CA GLN A 85 -9.37 -6.70 -3.44
C GLN A 85 -10.60 -6.20 -2.67
N THR A 86 -10.75 -6.61 -1.41
CA THR A 86 -11.86 -6.16 -0.56
C THR A 86 -11.83 -4.64 -0.34
N SER A 87 -10.65 -4.06 -0.11
CA SER A 87 -10.48 -2.60 -0.02
C SER A 87 -10.85 -1.88 -1.30
N LEU A 88 -10.40 -2.39 -2.46
CA LEU A 88 -10.76 -1.86 -3.77
C LEU A 88 -12.27 -1.89 -3.99
N ASP A 89 -12.90 -3.04 -3.76
CA ASP A 89 -14.33 -3.24 -3.97
C ASP A 89 -15.18 -2.34 -3.07
N LYS A 90 -14.77 -2.15 -1.81
CA LYS A 90 -15.48 -1.28 -0.87
C LYS A 90 -15.24 0.20 -1.17
N GLY A 91 -13.99 0.60 -1.37
CA GLY A 91 -13.64 2.00 -1.61
C GLY A 91 -14.17 2.51 -2.94
N LEU A 92 -14.12 1.72 -4.01
CA LEU A 92 -14.63 2.14 -5.33
C LEU A 92 -16.17 2.20 -5.38
N LYS A 93 -16.90 1.56 -4.45
CA LYS A 93 -18.35 1.72 -4.32
C LYS A 93 -18.78 3.13 -3.90
N ALA A 94 -17.86 3.96 -3.39
CA ALA A 94 -18.14 5.35 -3.10
C ALA A 94 -18.55 6.16 -4.35
N PHE A 95 -18.14 5.73 -5.55
CA PHE A 95 -18.48 6.36 -6.82
C PHE A 95 -19.78 5.79 -7.40
N THR A 96 -20.92 6.15 -6.80
CA THR A 96 -22.25 5.61 -7.15
C THR A 96 -22.64 5.83 -8.62
N THR A 97 -22.22 6.95 -9.21
CA THR A 97 -22.45 7.29 -10.63
C THR A 97 -21.37 6.76 -11.57
N LYS A 98 -20.30 6.14 -11.02
CA LYS A 98 -19.09 5.74 -11.76
C LYS A 98 -18.43 6.89 -12.55
N ALA A 99 -18.75 8.13 -12.21
CA ALA A 99 -18.17 9.31 -12.83
C ALA A 99 -16.99 9.82 -11.98
N TYR A 100 -15.97 10.35 -12.66
CA TYR A 100 -14.84 10.98 -12.02
C TYR A 100 -15.23 12.35 -11.46
N PRO A 101 -15.00 12.64 -10.17
CA PRO A 101 -15.25 13.96 -9.58
C PRO A 101 -14.41 15.06 -10.26
N LYS A 102 -15.05 16.15 -10.67
CA LYS A 102 -14.44 17.23 -11.45
C LYS A 102 -14.05 18.44 -10.59
N THR A 103 -14.57 18.51 -9.37
CA THR A 103 -14.35 19.63 -8.46
C THR A 103 -13.83 19.16 -7.10
N ASP A 104 -13.15 20.06 -6.38
CA ASP A 104 -12.71 19.81 -5.01
C ASP A 104 -13.87 19.44 -4.07
N SER A 105 -15.04 20.05 -4.25
CA SER A 105 -16.22 19.76 -3.42
C SER A 105 -16.77 18.36 -3.67
N GLU A 106 -16.75 17.87 -4.91
CA GLU A 106 -17.17 16.50 -5.20
C GLU A 106 -16.14 15.50 -4.64
N TRP A 107 -14.84 15.82 -4.72
CA TRP A 107 -13.82 15.00 -4.06
C TRP A 107 -14.01 14.93 -2.55
N GLN A 108 -14.22 16.07 -1.88
CA GLN A 108 -14.54 16.13 -0.44
C GLN A 108 -15.67 15.16 -0.08
N GLN A 109 -16.77 15.16 -0.85
CA GLN A 109 -17.90 14.25 -0.62
C GLN A 109 -17.52 12.78 -0.75
N VAL A 110 -16.70 12.41 -1.73
CA VAL A 110 -16.23 11.02 -1.87
C VAL A 110 -15.31 10.63 -0.70
N TRP A 111 -14.48 11.56 -0.22
CA TRP A 111 -13.61 11.38 0.95
C TRP A 111 -14.35 11.24 2.30
N GLU A 112 -15.65 11.58 2.36
CA GLU A 112 -16.50 11.29 3.53
C GLU A 112 -16.76 9.78 3.68
N ASN A 113 -16.65 9.01 2.59
CA ASN A 113 -16.72 7.55 2.65
C ASN A 113 -15.42 6.98 3.25
N ALA A 114 -15.51 6.38 4.44
CA ALA A 114 -14.34 5.88 5.16
C ALA A 114 -13.56 4.78 4.39
N ASP A 115 -14.25 3.92 3.64
CA ASP A 115 -13.59 2.87 2.85
C ASP A 115 -12.79 3.48 1.69
N PHE A 116 -13.35 4.47 0.99
CA PHE A 116 -12.62 5.21 -0.04
C PHE A 116 -11.47 6.01 0.55
N ALA A 117 -11.71 6.76 1.64
CA ALA A 117 -10.68 7.59 2.25
C ALA A 117 -9.45 6.76 2.65
N ASN A 118 -9.67 5.57 3.22
CA ASN A 118 -8.59 4.64 3.53
C ASN A 118 -7.90 4.13 2.25
N LEU A 119 -8.68 3.66 1.25
CA LEU A 119 -8.16 3.17 -0.02
C LEU A 119 -7.35 4.23 -0.79
N ALA A 120 -7.76 5.49 -0.75
CA ALA A 120 -7.12 6.59 -1.47
C ALA A 120 -5.66 6.81 -1.04
N TYR A 121 -5.32 6.53 0.23
CA TYR A 121 -3.95 6.56 0.71
C TYR A 121 -3.07 5.45 0.11
N LEU A 122 -3.65 4.42 -0.51
CA LEU A 122 -2.92 3.38 -1.22
C LEU A 122 -2.86 3.60 -2.74
N LEU A 123 -3.77 4.41 -3.29
CA LEU A 123 -3.93 4.60 -4.73
C LEU A 123 -3.36 5.92 -5.25
N SER A 124 -2.62 6.68 -4.43
CA SER A 124 -2.05 7.94 -4.89
C SER A 124 -1.12 7.74 -6.10
N SER A 125 -1.44 8.36 -7.22
CA SER A 125 -0.73 8.16 -8.50
C SER A 125 0.66 8.79 -8.51
N ASN A 126 0.87 9.81 -7.67
CA ASN A 126 2.11 10.56 -7.58
C ASN A 126 3.18 9.90 -6.69
N SER A 127 2.78 8.93 -5.87
CA SER A 127 3.72 8.23 -4.97
C SER A 127 4.72 7.39 -5.74
N THR A 128 5.97 7.41 -5.29
CA THR A 128 7.09 6.68 -5.91
C THR A 128 7.69 5.64 -4.98
N THR A 129 7.38 5.70 -3.68
CA THR A 129 7.79 4.70 -2.71
C THR A 129 6.64 4.24 -1.82
N VAL A 130 6.82 3.07 -1.21
CA VAL A 130 5.87 2.44 -0.28
C VAL A 130 6.61 1.74 0.85
N GLY A 131 6.11 1.88 2.07
CA GLY A 131 6.47 1.04 3.20
C GLY A 131 5.25 0.32 3.74
N CYS A 132 5.31 -1.01 3.90
CA CYS A 132 4.24 -1.80 4.50
C CYS A 132 4.74 -2.64 5.68
N VAL A 133 3.96 -2.69 6.75
CA VAL A 133 4.20 -3.53 7.94
C VAL A 133 2.94 -4.29 8.33
N VAL A 134 3.12 -5.42 9.02
CA VAL A 134 2.04 -6.17 9.65
C VAL A 134 2.28 -6.20 11.15
N GLY A 135 1.42 -5.53 11.91
CA GLY A 135 1.34 -5.69 13.35
C GLY A 135 0.49 -6.92 13.69
N LYS A 136 0.86 -7.65 14.74
CA LYS A 136 0.08 -8.77 15.27
C LYS A 136 -0.29 -8.45 16.71
N CYS A 137 -1.55 -8.65 17.07
CA CYS A 137 -2.00 -8.65 18.45
C CYS A 137 -2.18 -10.10 18.90
N THR A 138 -1.51 -10.47 19.99
CA THR A 138 -1.49 -11.83 20.52
C THR A 138 -2.02 -11.87 21.93
N LYS A 139 -2.72 -12.94 22.27
CA LYS A 139 -3.11 -13.27 23.64
C LYS A 139 -2.20 -14.36 24.20
N GLU A 140 -1.76 -14.21 25.45
CA GLU A 140 -1.10 -15.29 26.18
C GLU A 140 -2.15 -16.28 26.68
N GLU A 141 -2.00 -17.55 26.34
CA GLU A 141 -2.82 -18.62 26.93
C GLU A 141 -2.19 -19.06 28.24
N SER A 142 -2.96 -18.99 29.33
CA SER A 142 -2.55 -19.53 30.63
C SER A 142 -2.35 -21.05 30.49
N ALA A 143 -1.15 -21.54 30.76
CA ALA A 143 -0.90 -22.98 30.77
C ALA A 143 -1.80 -23.66 31.84
N PRO A 144 -2.35 -24.86 31.57
CA PRO A 144 -2.99 -25.64 32.62
C PRO A 144 -1.99 -25.95 33.74
N ASP A 145 -2.45 -25.91 35.00
CA ASP A 145 -1.73 -25.93 36.29
C ASP A 145 -0.67 -27.05 36.52
N ARG A 146 -0.28 -27.84 35.52
CA ARG A 146 0.63 -28.99 35.68
C ARG A 146 1.77 -29.12 34.65
N GLN A 147 2.00 -28.13 33.79
CA GLN A 147 3.19 -28.17 32.93
C GLN A 147 4.38 -27.41 33.55
N PRO A 148 5.60 -27.99 33.52
CA PRO A 148 6.81 -27.25 33.87
C PRO A 148 6.92 -26.03 32.95
N ALA A 149 7.51 -24.93 33.45
CA ALA A 149 7.65 -23.64 32.78
C ALA A 149 8.14 -23.77 31.32
N GLY A 150 7.21 -24.03 30.40
CA GLY A 150 7.38 -23.96 28.97
C GLY A 150 6.94 -22.58 28.50
N GLU A 151 7.51 -22.13 27.40
CA GLU A 151 7.17 -20.84 26.78
C GLU A 151 5.65 -20.69 26.68
N ALA A 152 5.12 -19.60 27.24
CA ALA A 152 3.69 -19.30 27.16
C ALA A 152 3.24 -19.31 25.70
N GLN A 153 2.25 -20.13 25.38
CA GLN A 153 1.73 -20.22 24.02
C GLN A 153 0.99 -18.92 23.69
N ARG A 154 1.49 -18.20 22.69
CA ARG A 154 0.88 -16.96 22.20
C ARG A 154 0.04 -17.26 20.98
N THR A 155 -1.22 -16.86 21.04
CA THR A 155 -2.18 -17.04 19.97
C THR A 155 -2.45 -15.67 19.33
N VAL A 156 -2.26 -15.55 18.01
CA VAL A 156 -2.56 -14.32 17.26
C VAL A 156 -4.08 -14.17 17.18
N GLU A 157 -4.61 -13.10 17.77
CA GLU A 157 -6.06 -12.82 17.77
C GLU A 157 -6.43 -11.94 16.58
N MET A 158 -5.63 -10.90 16.33
CA MET A 158 -5.84 -9.94 15.26
C MET A 158 -4.52 -9.56 14.59
N SER A 159 -4.57 -9.19 13.32
CA SER A 159 -3.45 -8.59 12.60
C SER A 159 -3.85 -7.26 11.96
N LEU A 160 -2.88 -6.38 11.75
CA LEU A 160 -3.08 -5.05 11.18
C LEU A 160 -2.05 -4.84 10.07
N LEU A 161 -2.51 -4.85 8.82
CA LEU A 161 -1.70 -4.41 7.68
C LEU A 161 -1.73 -2.89 7.65
N ILE A 162 -0.56 -2.28 7.46
CA ILE A 162 -0.39 -0.84 7.33
C ILE A 162 0.53 -0.59 6.15
N CYS A 163 0.15 0.33 5.26
CA CYS A 163 0.99 0.76 4.15
C CYS A 163 0.96 2.28 4.03
N ASP A 164 2.13 2.88 3.95
CA ASP A 164 2.33 4.31 3.74
C ASP A 164 3.03 4.56 2.41
N LEU A 165 2.75 5.71 1.80
CA LEU A 165 3.25 6.11 0.49
C LEU A 165 3.97 7.45 0.58
N ASP A 166 5.04 7.62 -0.21
CA ASP A 166 5.71 8.90 -0.37
C ASP A 166 5.84 9.29 -1.86
N PRO A 167 5.39 10.49 -2.26
CA PRO A 167 4.54 11.42 -1.50
C PRO A 167 3.19 10.82 -1.08
N PRO A 168 2.60 11.24 0.07
CA PRO A 168 1.30 10.75 0.50
C PRO A 168 0.16 11.38 -0.31
N ALA A 169 -1.01 10.73 -0.33
CA ALA A 169 -2.22 11.34 -0.88
C ALA A 169 -2.62 12.57 -0.06
N THR A 170 -3.03 13.64 -0.74
CA THR A 170 -3.63 14.80 -0.05
C THR A 170 -5.10 14.53 0.18
N ARG A 171 -5.53 14.53 1.44
CA ARG A 171 -6.94 14.38 1.82
C ARG A 171 -7.79 15.43 1.10
N ASP A 172 -9.02 15.05 0.73
CA ASP A 172 -10.02 15.92 0.11
C ASP A 172 -9.64 16.40 -1.32
N LYS A 173 -8.57 15.83 -1.90
CA LYS A 173 -8.13 16.06 -3.28
C LYS A 173 -8.17 14.77 -4.09
N ALA A 174 -8.09 14.88 -5.42
CA ALA A 174 -7.95 13.74 -6.30
C ALA A 174 -6.64 12.98 -5.98
N PRO A 175 -6.68 11.71 -5.54
CA PRO A 175 -5.46 10.93 -5.33
C PRO A 175 -4.85 10.43 -6.64
N PHE A 176 -5.64 10.39 -7.71
CA PHE A 176 -5.27 9.90 -9.04
C PHE A 176 -6.07 10.64 -10.13
N ASP A 177 -5.69 10.47 -11.40
CA ASP A 177 -6.37 11.07 -12.55
C ASP A 177 -7.59 10.26 -13.05
N GLU A 178 -8.30 10.83 -14.01
CA GLU A 178 -9.53 10.27 -14.59
C GLU A 178 -9.29 9.02 -15.43
N ASP A 179 -8.18 8.96 -16.16
CA ASP A 179 -7.86 7.82 -17.03
C ASP A 179 -7.58 6.58 -16.17
N TYR A 180 -6.80 6.75 -15.10
CA TYR A 180 -6.55 5.72 -14.11
C TYR A 180 -7.83 5.29 -13.38
N PHE A 181 -8.65 6.26 -12.94
CA PHE A 181 -9.95 5.97 -12.33
C PHE A 181 -10.82 5.10 -13.24
N THR A 182 -10.93 5.48 -14.52
CA THR A 182 -11.71 4.74 -15.53
C THR A 182 -11.21 3.31 -15.67
N GLY A 183 -9.89 3.13 -15.70
CA GLY A 183 -9.27 1.80 -15.68
C GLY A 183 -9.63 1.00 -14.43
N LEU A 184 -9.55 1.61 -13.24
CA LEU A 184 -9.85 0.95 -11.97
C LEU A 184 -11.30 0.46 -11.88
N ILE A 185 -12.28 1.31 -12.22
CA ILE A 185 -13.70 0.93 -12.13
C ILE A 185 -14.13 -0.07 -13.21
N ALA A 186 -13.37 -0.16 -14.31
CA ALA A 186 -13.58 -1.11 -15.39
C ALA A 186 -12.84 -2.44 -15.16
N ARG A 187 -11.90 -2.51 -14.21
CA ARG A 187 -11.11 -3.72 -13.95
C ARG A 187 -11.98 -4.84 -13.40
N THR A 188 -12.16 -5.88 -14.20
CA THR A 188 -12.91 -7.10 -13.80
C THR A 188 -12.01 -8.19 -13.24
N ALA A 189 -10.71 -8.17 -13.59
CA ALA A 189 -9.74 -9.14 -13.12
C ALA A 189 -9.52 -9.00 -11.60
N GLN A 190 -9.56 -10.13 -10.90
CA GLN A 190 -9.30 -10.18 -9.46
C GLN A 190 -7.81 -10.19 -9.18
N LEU A 191 -7.38 -9.54 -8.09
CA LEU A 191 -5.96 -9.55 -7.69
C LEU A 191 -5.42 -10.97 -7.47
N ALA A 192 -6.27 -11.88 -6.97
CA ALA A 192 -5.95 -13.29 -6.75
C ALA A 192 -5.41 -13.98 -8.02
N ASP A 193 -5.95 -13.62 -9.19
CA ASP A 193 -5.62 -14.21 -10.50
C ASP A 193 -4.46 -13.50 -11.21
N MET A 194 -3.84 -12.50 -10.57
CA MET A 194 -2.75 -11.73 -11.16
C MET A 194 -1.38 -12.23 -10.72
N THR A 195 -0.37 -11.93 -11.53
CA THR A 195 1.03 -12.30 -11.33
C THR A 195 1.91 -11.08 -11.53
N ALA A 196 3.20 -11.18 -11.23
CA ALA A 196 4.14 -10.09 -11.49
C ALA A 196 4.20 -9.68 -12.97
N ASP A 197 3.87 -10.59 -13.90
CA ASP A 197 3.83 -10.27 -15.34
C ASP A 197 2.69 -9.29 -15.68
N ASP A 198 1.62 -9.27 -14.89
CA ASP A 198 0.49 -8.34 -15.06
C ASP A 198 0.80 -6.90 -14.64
N LEU A 199 2.01 -6.65 -14.12
CA LEU A 199 2.53 -5.29 -13.84
C LEU A 199 3.23 -4.67 -15.05
N LYS A 200 3.50 -5.44 -16.10
CA LYS A 200 4.10 -4.88 -17.31
C LYS A 200 3.11 -3.90 -17.93
N ALA A 201 3.58 -2.69 -18.24
CA ALA A 201 2.77 -1.70 -18.94
C ALA A 201 2.20 -2.32 -20.22
N PRO A 202 0.94 -2.01 -20.60
CA PRO A 202 0.40 -2.44 -21.87
C PRO A 202 1.34 -1.95 -22.98
N THR A 203 1.93 -2.89 -23.74
CA THR A 203 2.74 -2.53 -24.89
C THR A 203 1.77 -2.01 -25.95
N ASN A 204 1.78 -0.69 -26.16
CA ASN A 204 1.19 -0.11 -27.36
C ASN A 204 2.04 -0.54 -28.58
N ASP A 205 2.00 -1.81 -28.96
CA ASP A 205 2.54 -2.29 -30.24
C ASP A 205 1.68 -1.85 -31.44
N GLY A 206 0.88 -0.78 -31.25
CA GLY A 206 0.14 -0.07 -32.26
C GLY A 206 0.42 1.43 -32.19
N THR A 207 1.39 1.87 -33.00
CA THR A 207 1.62 3.24 -33.49
C THR A 207 2.37 4.28 -32.62
N ALA A 208 3.54 4.66 -33.16
CA ALA A 208 4.34 5.89 -32.97
C ALA A 208 5.03 6.10 -31.61
N ALA A 209 6.27 5.62 -31.54
CA ALA A 209 7.26 6.14 -30.62
C ALA A 209 7.40 7.66 -30.80
N ALA A 210 6.90 8.43 -29.84
CA ALA A 210 7.34 9.80 -29.67
C ALA A 210 8.82 9.75 -29.26
N ALA A 211 9.70 10.15 -30.17
CA ALA A 211 11.12 10.26 -29.89
C ALA A 211 11.33 11.30 -28.77
N VAL A 212 11.65 10.83 -27.57
CA VAL A 212 12.23 11.67 -26.53
C VAL A 212 13.67 11.95 -26.95
N PRO A 213 14.11 13.20 -27.15
CA PRO A 213 15.49 13.48 -27.49
C PRO A 213 16.38 13.11 -26.32
N THR A 214 17.10 12.00 -26.44
CA THR A 214 18.14 11.61 -25.49
C THR A 214 19.33 12.53 -25.70
N ILE A 215 19.46 13.57 -24.85
CA ILE A 215 20.69 14.36 -24.78
C ILE A 215 21.75 13.45 -24.13
N MET A 216 22.52 12.74 -24.95
CA MET A 216 23.74 12.10 -24.48
C MET A 216 24.83 13.17 -24.31
N LEU A 217 25.10 13.55 -23.07
CA LEU A 217 26.32 14.28 -22.73
C LEU A 217 27.50 13.31 -22.80
N ALA A 218 28.16 13.27 -23.96
CA ALA A 218 29.47 12.64 -24.10
C ALA A 218 30.50 13.50 -23.33
N GLY A 219 31.00 12.99 -22.21
CA GLY A 219 32.07 13.61 -21.44
C GLY A 219 33.37 13.64 -22.23
N PHE A 220 33.81 14.84 -22.62
CA PHE A 220 35.13 15.09 -23.18
C PHE A 220 36.18 15.05 -22.05
N VAL A 221 37.02 14.01 -22.03
CA VAL A 221 38.25 14.02 -21.21
C VAL A 221 39.35 14.66 -22.04
N ALA A 222 39.71 15.91 -21.71
CA ALA A 222 40.89 16.56 -22.26
C ALA A 222 42.15 16.08 -21.50
N MET A 223 43.01 15.32 -22.17
CA MET A 223 44.37 15.05 -21.69
C MET A 223 45.21 16.32 -21.85
N LEU A 224 45.68 16.88 -20.74
CA LEU A 224 46.72 17.91 -20.74
C LEU A 224 48.09 17.23 -20.69
N THR A 225 48.77 17.16 -21.82
CA THR A 225 50.23 17.03 -21.89
C THR A 225 50.83 18.42 -21.74
N ALA A 226 51.61 18.63 -20.69
CA ALA A 226 52.52 19.78 -20.58
C ALA A 226 53.95 19.25 -20.49
N VAL A 227 54.67 19.37 -21.60
CA VAL A 227 56.14 19.30 -21.68
C VAL A 227 56.63 20.74 -21.79
N ALA A 228 57.60 21.10 -20.95
CA ALA A 228 58.75 22.00 -21.17
C ALA A 228 59.20 22.60 -19.82
N ALA A 229 60.48 22.79 -19.50
CA ALA A 229 61.70 22.86 -20.32
C ALA A 229 62.89 22.25 -19.58
#